data_AF-A0AAV2S0E7-F1
#
_entry.id   AF-A0AAV2S0E7-F1
#
_cell.length_a   1.000
_cell.length_b   1.000
_cell.length_c   1.000
_cell.angle_alpha   90.00
_cell.angle_beta   90.00
_cell.angle_gamma   90.00
#
_symmetry.space_group_name_H-M   'P 1'
#
loop_
_entity.id
_entity.type
_entity.pdbx_description
1 polymer ?
#
loop_
_entity_poly.entity_id
_entity_poly.type
_entity_poly.pdbx_seq_one_letter_code
_entity_poly.pdbx_strand_id
1 'polypeptide(L)'
;MMMEEMGERSGKRSKDTERAMRDLADKLRREYESKKAELLNCTQKQIEKERDRIKDEYRTKLAEMEEKEKSIKDMISETKKKQWCWTCETEAIYHCCWNTAYCSIECQQVHWHKEHKRLCRRKR
;
A
#
# COMPACT_ATOMS: atom_id res chain seq x y z
N MET A 1 53.99 41.79 -49.94
CA MET A 1 54.70 40.70 -49.23
C MET A 1 54.55 40.74 -47.71
N MET A 2 55.25 41.58 -46.92
CA MET A 2 55.13 41.52 -45.43
C MET A 2 53.73 41.84 -44.87
N MET A 3 53.01 42.80 -45.46
CA MET A 3 51.64 43.13 -45.00
C MET A 3 50.62 42.03 -45.37
N GLU A 4 50.81 41.35 -46.50
CA GLU A 4 49.95 40.23 -46.92
C GLU A 4 50.14 39.02 -45.99
N GLU A 5 51.39 38.67 -45.65
CA GLU A 5 51.67 37.58 -44.70
C GLU A 5 51.12 37.85 -43.30
N MET A 6 51.11 39.11 -42.86
CA MET A 6 50.50 39.51 -41.58
C MET A 6 48.97 39.40 -41.62
N GLY A 7 48.34 39.76 -42.75
CA GLY A 7 46.91 39.59 -42.98
C GLY A 7 46.48 38.13 -43.01
N GLU A 8 47.25 37.28 -43.70
CA GLU A 8 47.02 35.83 -43.77
C GLU A 8 47.20 35.14 -42.41
N ARG A 9 48.23 35.51 -41.63
CA ARG A 9 48.43 35.01 -40.26
C ARG A 9 47.31 35.44 -39.32
N SER A 10 46.81 36.67 -39.44
CA SER A 10 45.69 37.17 -38.63
C SER A 10 44.38 36.45 -38.98
N GLY A 11 44.11 36.26 -40.27
CA GLY A 11 42.95 35.51 -40.76
C GLY A 11 42.98 34.03 -40.39
N LYS A 12 44.15 33.39 -40.41
CA LYS A 12 44.32 32.00 -39.97
C LYS A 12 44.07 31.84 -38.48
N ARG A 13 44.64 32.73 -37.66
CA ARG A 13 44.44 32.74 -36.20
C ARG A 13 42.98 32.97 -35.81
N SER A 14 42.24 33.82 -36.54
CA SER A 14 40.79 34.01 -36.34
C SER A 14 39.99 32.74 -36.65
N LYS A 15 40.28 32.06 -37.76
CA LYS A 15 39.66 30.78 -38.13
C LYS A 15 39.97 29.66 -37.13
N ASP A 16 41.19 29.63 -36.61
CA ASP A 16 41.59 28.65 -35.59
C ASP A 16 40.84 28.89 -34.27
N THR A 17 40.66 30.15 -33.86
CA THR A 17 39.84 30.48 -32.66
C THR A 17 38.36 30.14 -32.85
N GLU A 18 37.82 30.35 -34.05
CA GLU A 18 36.42 30.04 -34.36
C GLU A 18 36.16 28.53 -34.38
N ARG A 19 37.11 27.75 -34.92
CA ARG A 19 37.07 26.28 -34.85
C ARG A 19 37.15 25.79 -33.40
N ALA A 20 38.07 26.32 -32.59
CA ALA A 20 38.20 25.94 -31.19
C ALA A 20 36.92 26.24 -30.37
N MET A 21 36.25 27.37 -30.65
CA MET A 21 34.97 27.69 -30.02
C MET A 21 33.85 26.70 -30.41
N ARG A 22 33.78 26.30 -31.69
CA ARG A 22 32.81 25.29 -32.16
C ARG A 22 33.06 23.93 -31.51
N ASP A 23 34.32 23.48 -31.46
CA ASP A 23 34.70 22.21 -30.84
C ASP A 23 34.36 22.17 -29.35
N LEU A 24 34.57 23.28 -28.63
CA LEU A 24 34.20 23.41 -27.23
C LEU A 24 32.68 23.35 -27.03
N ALA A 25 31.91 24.04 -27.87
CA ALA A 25 30.44 24.00 -27.83
C ALA A 25 29.90 22.60 -28.10
N ASP A 26 30.45 21.89 -29.08
CA ASP A 26 30.07 20.51 -29.41
C ASP A 26 30.46 19.52 -28.30
N LYS A 27 31.56 19.77 -27.58
CA LYS A 27 31.95 18.99 -26.41
C LYS A 27 30.97 19.21 -25.25
N LEU A 28 30.66 20.46 -24.93
CA LEU A 28 29.69 20.83 -23.90
C LEU A 28 28.31 20.22 -24.18
N ARG A 29 27.85 20.28 -25.44
CA ARG A 29 26.58 19.67 -25.86
C ARG A 29 26.57 18.16 -25.65
N ARG A 30 27.64 17.46 -26.02
CA ARG A 30 27.77 16.01 -25.83
C ARG A 30 27.77 15.63 -24.34
N GLU A 31 28.51 16.37 -23.52
CA GLU A 31 28.53 16.13 -22.07
C GLU A 31 27.17 16.38 -21.42
N TYR A 32 26.44 17.42 -21.85
CA TYR A 32 25.10 17.71 -21.39
C TYR A 32 24.12 16.58 -21.76
N GLU A 33 24.10 16.14 -23.01
CA GLU A 33 23.22 15.05 -23.45
C GLU A 33 23.55 13.72 -22.75
N SER A 34 24.83 13.42 -22.51
CA SER A 34 25.24 12.23 -21.73
C SER A 34 24.70 12.27 -20.31
N LYS A 35 24.93 13.38 -19.59
CA LYS A 35 24.45 13.56 -18.21
C LYS A 35 22.93 13.52 -18.12
N LYS A 36 22.24 14.12 -19.09
CA LYS A 36 20.78 14.08 -19.19
C LYS A 36 20.28 12.65 -19.37
N ALA A 37 20.88 11.88 -20.28
CA ALA A 37 20.52 10.48 -20.52
C ALA A 37 20.78 9.60 -19.28
N GLU A 38 21.92 9.80 -18.61
CA GLU A 38 22.26 9.10 -17.36
C GLU A 38 21.24 9.39 -16.24
N LEU A 39 20.89 10.67 -16.04
CA LEU A 39 19.91 11.06 -15.04
C LEU A 39 18.53 10.48 -15.34
N LEU A 40 18.07 10.58 -16.60
CA LEU A 40 16.78 10.02 -17.02
C LEU A 40 16.73 8.50 -16.78
N ASN A 41 17.78 7.77 -17.15
CA ASN A 41 17.87 6.33 -16.93
C ASN A 41 17.87 5.98 -15.43
N CYS A 42 18.61 6.74 -14.62
CA CYS A 42 18.66 6.55 -13.17
C CYS A 42 17.27 6.77 -12.54
N THR A 43 16.61 7.89 -12.87
CA THR A 43 15.27 8.21 -12.38
C THR A 43 14.24 7.18 -12.84
N GLN A 44 14.31 6.73 -14.10
CA GLN A 44 13.41 5.70 -14.64
C GLN A 44 13.52 4.40 -13.83
N LYS A 45 14.75 3.93 -13.56
CA LYS A 45 15.00 2.73 -12.75
C LYS A 45 14.50 2.88 -11.31
N GLN A 46 14.66 4.06 -10.71
CA GLN A 46 14.14 4.33 -9.37
C GLN A 46 12.60 4.27 -9.34
N ILE A 47 11.93 4.88 -10.32
CA ILE A 47 10.46 4.84 -10.43
C ILE A 47 9.97 3.40 -10.63
N GLU A 48 10.62 2.62 -11.48
CA GLU A 48 10.27 1.21 -11.70
C GLU A 48 10.41 0.38 -10.42
N LYS A 49 11.49 0.58 -9.68
CA LYS A 49 11.72 -0.10 -8.40
C LYS A 49 10.65 0.26 -7.36
N GLU A 50 10.31 1.54 -7.22
CA GLU A 50 9.26 1.95 -6.27
C GLU A 50 7.88 1.49 -6.71
N ARG A 51 7.58 1.49 -8.01
CA ARG A 51 6.34 0.92 -8.56
C ARG A 51 6.22 -0.56 -8.21
N ASP A 52 7.28 -1.33 -8.39
CA ASP A 52 7.26 -2.77 -8.13
C ASP A 52 7.17 -3.04 -6.63
N ARG A 53 7.85 -2.26 -5.80
CA ARG A 53 7.69 -2.29 -4.35
C ARG A 53 6.23 -2.03 -3.93
N ILE A 54 5.59 -0.99 -4.44
CA ILE A 54 4.19 -0.66 -4.12
C ILE A 54 3.26 -1.79 -4.56
N LYS A 55 3.48 -2.38 -5.74
CA LYS A 55 2.71 -3.53 -6.21
C LYS A 55 2.86 -4.72 -5.27
N ASP A 56 4.07 -4.99 -4.79
CA ASP A 56 4.34 -6.11 -3.88
C ASP A 56 3.66 -5.88 -2.53
N GLU A 57 3.78 -4.69 -1.96
CA GLU A 57 3.09 -4.30 -0.74
C GLU A 57 1.55 -4.42 -0.88
N TYR A 58 1.00 -4.04 -2.03
CA TYR A 58 -0.42 -4.19 -2.31
C TYR A 58 -0.85 -5.66 -2.40
N ARG A 59 -0.07 -6.51 -3.09
CA ARG A 59 -0.37 -7.96 -3.17
C ARG A 59 -0.35 -8.62 -1.80
N THR A 60 0.62 -8.29 -0.95
CA THR A 60 0.68 -8.80 0.42
C THR A 60 -0.54 -8.37 1.23
N LYS A 61 -0.91 -7.09 1.19
CA LYS A 61 -2.11 -6.59 1.88
C LYS A 61 -3.38 -7.26 1.40
N LEU A 62 -3.51 -7.51 0.10
CA LEU A 62 -4.67 -8.20 -0.45
C LEU A 62 -4.78 -9.64 0.07
N ALA A 63 -3.68 -10.39 0.05
CA ALA A 63 -3.63 -11.75 0.59
C ALA A 63 -3.95 -11.79 2.10
N GLU A 64 -3.46 -10.83 2.89
CA GLU A 64 -3.81 -10.72 4.30
C GLU A 64 -5.30 -10.43 4.54
N MET A 65 -5.93 -9.62 3.68
CA MET A 65 -7.37 -9.36 3.75
C MET A 65 -8.19 -10.60 3.41
N GLU A 66 -7.80 -11.34 2.37
CA GLU A 66 -8.47 -12.58 1.97
C GLU A 66 -8.39 -13.65 3.07
N GLU A 67 -7.23 -13.81 3.71
CA GLU A 67 -7.08 -14.76 4.82
C GLU A 67 -7.91 -14.35 6.05
N LYS A 68 -7.96 -13.04 6.36
CA LYS A 68 -8.84 -12.53 7.43
C LYS A 68 -10.31 -12.76 7.12
N GLU A 69 -10.74 -12.54 5.88
CA GLU A 69 -12.12 -12.79 5.45
C GLU A 69 -12.49 -14.27 5.61
N LYS A 70 -11.60 -15.16 5.20
CA LYS A 70 -11.77 -16.61 5.39
C LYS A 70 -11.86 -16.98 6.87
N SER A 71 -10.94 -16.49 7.69
CA SER A 71 -10.94 -16.71 9.14
C SER A 71 -12.25 -16.23 9.80
N ILE A 72 -12.75 -15.05 9.40
CA ILE A 72 -14.04 -14.52 9.87
C ILE A 72 -15.20 -15.43 9.46
N LYS A 73 -15.23 -15.92 8.22
CA LYS A 73 -16.27 -16.85 7.76
C LYS A 73 -16.27 -18.14 8.57
N ASP A 74 -15.10 -18.69 8.87
CA ASP A 74 -14.95 -19.90 9.68
C ASP A 74 -15.42 -19.67 11.12
N MET A 75 -15.04 -18.54 11.74
CA MET A 75 -15.52 -18.14 13.07
C MET A 75 -17.04 -17.98 13.12
N ILE A 76 -17.64 -17.35 12.11
CA ILE A 76 -19.12 -17.20 12.02
C ILE A 76 -19.79 -18.58 11.92
N SER A 77 -19.24 -19.48 11.10
CA SER A 77 -19.76 -20.84 10.93
C SER A 77 -19.75 -21.60 12.26
N GLU A 78 -18.66 -21.50 13.01
CA GLU A 78 -18.54 -22.16 14.31
C GLU A 78 -19.47 -21.53 15.35
N THR A 79 -19.59 -20.19 15.35
CA THR A 79 -20.53 -19.48 16.23
C THR A 79 -21.97 -19.93 16.01
N LYS A 80 -22.38 -20.13 14.75
CA LYS A 80 -23.76 -20.57 14.43
C LYS A 80 -24.09 -22.00 14.88
N LYS A 81 -23.10 -22.83 15.19
CA LYS A 81 -23.31 -24.22 15.67
C LYS A 81 -23.54 -24.31 17.18
N LYS A 82 -23.28 -23.23 17.92
CA LYS A 82 -23.33 -23.19 19.38
C LYS A 82 -24.52 -22.36 19.88
N GLN A 83 -24.82 -22.50 21.17
CA GLN A 83 -25.77 -21.64 21.88
C GLN A 83 -25.00 -20.61 22.70
N TRP A 84 -25.53 -19.38 22.78
CA TRP A 84 -24.83 -18.26 23.38
C TRP A 84 -25.68 -17.63 24.48
N CYS A 85 -25.00 -17.24 25.56
CA CYS A 85 -25.61 -16.60 26.70
C CYS A 85 -26.16 -15.24 26.27
N TRP A 86 -27.46 -15.02 26.48
CA TRP A 86 -28.09 -13.74 26.15
C TRP A 86 -27.46 -12.56 26.91
N THR A 87 -26.94 -12.80 28.11
CA THR A 87 -26.44 -11.73 28.99
C THR A 87 -25.00 -11.34 28.71
N CYS A 88 -24.12 -12.30 28.41
CA CYS A 88 -22.67 -12.05 28.34
C CYS A 88 -21.97 -12.69 27.14
N GLU A 89 -22.73 -13.27 26.19
CA GLU A 89 -22.21 -13.79 24.92
C GLU A 89 -21.18 -14.93 25.04
N THR A 90 -21.00 -15.50 26.22
CA THR A 90 -20.24 -16.75 26.43
C THR A 90 -21.10 -17.96 26.06
N GLU A 91 -20.46 -19.11 25.80
CA GLU A 91 -21.17 -20.34 25.43
C GLU A 91 -22.19 -20.73 26.51
N ALA A 92 -23.45 -20.89 26.11
CA ALA A 92 -24.55 -21.19 27.01
C ALA A 92 -24.63 -22.68 27.32
N ILE A 93 -24.91 -23.01 28.58
CA ILE A 93 -25.10 -24.39 29.05
C ILE A 93 -26.53 -24.66 29.55
N TYR A 94 -27.29 -23.60 29.81
CA TYR A 94 -28.68 -23.67 30.28
C TYR A 94 -29.63 -23.06 29.25
N HIS A 95 -30.63 -23.82 28.82
CA HIS A 95 -31.69 -23.33 27.94
C HIS A 95 -32.92 -22.87 28.74
N CYS A 96 -33.46 -21.69 28.42
CA CYS A 96 -34.70 -21.19 29.00
C CYS A 96 -35.89 -21.37 28.05
N CYS A 97 -35.90 -20.69 26.91
CA CYS A 97 -36.89 -20.80 25.84
C CYS A 97 -36.26 -20.41 24.48
N TRP A 98 -37.05 -20.42 23.39
CA TRP A 98 -36.59 -20.07 22.05
C TRP A 98 -35.76 -18.77 22.05
N ASN A 99 -34.55 -18.86 21.49
CA ASN A 99 -33.59 -17.76 21.42
C ASN A 99 -33.19 -17.13 22.77
N THR A 100 -33.29 -17.88 23.88
CA THR A 100 -32.79 -17.42 25.18
C THR A 100 -32.16 -18.56 25.97
N ALA A 101 -30.83 -18.50 26.08
CA ALA A 101 -30.00 -19.43 26.83
C ALA A 101 -28.99 -18.64 27.70
N TYR A 102 -28.39 -19.30 28.69
CA TYR A 102 -27.46 -18.70 29.65
C TYR A 102 -26.28 -19.61 29.96
N CYS A 103 -25.14 -19.02 30.30
CA CYS A 103 -23.98 -19.75 30.81
C CYS A 103 -24.07 -20.01 32.33
N SER A 104 -24.84 -19.22 33.07
CA SER A 104 -24.98 -19.34 34.53
C SER A 104 -26.36 -18.87 35.03
N ILE A 105 -26.71 -19.31 36.24
CA ILE A 105 -27.92 -18.85 36.95
C ILE A 105 -27.85 -17.34 37.23
N GLU A 106 -26.66 -16.81 37.50
CA GLU A 106 -26.45 -15.37 37.69
C GLU A 106 -26.82 -14.58 36.43
N CYS A 107 -26.32 -14.99 35.26
CA CYS A 107 -26.69 -14.38 33.98
C CYS A 107 -28.20 -14.47 33.71
N GLN A 108 -28.82 -15.60 34.07
CA GLN A 108 -30.26 -15.78 33.99
C GLN A 108 -31.00 -14.79 34.90
N GLN A 109 -30.61 -14.65 36.16
CA GLN A 109 -31.27 -13.74 37.12
C GLN A 109 -31.17 -12.28 36.66
N VAL A 110 -29.99 -11.86 36.20
CA VAL A 110 -29.78 -10.51 35.65
C VAL A 110 -30.76 -10.23 34.50
N HIS A 111 -30.81 -11.10 33.50
CA HIS A 111 -31.73 -10.93 32.36
C HIS A 111 -33.21 -11.08 32.79
N TRP A 112 -33.50 -11.98 33.74
CA TRP A 112 -34.84 -12.22 34.28
C TRP A 112 -35.42 -11.00 34.96
N HIS A 113 -34.67 -10.38 35.86
CA HIS A 113 -35.11 -9.20 36.59
C HIS A 113 -35.25 -7.99 35.67
N LYS A 114 -34.38 -7.87 34.66
CA LYS A 114 -34.40 -6.80 33.66
C LYS A 114 -35.63 -6.89 32.75
N GLU A 115 -35.84 -8.01 32.05
CA GLU A 115 -36.87 -8.10 31.01
C GLU A 115 -37.44 -9.49 30.74
N HIS A 116 -36.64 -10.57 30.86
CA HIS A 116 -37.06 -11.89 30.38
C HIS A 116 -38.33 -12.41 31.05
N LYS A 117 -38.57 -12.06 32.32
CA LYS A 117 -39.75 -12.52 33.08
C LYS A 117 -41.09 -12.19 32.43
N ARG A 118 -41.16 -11.10 31.65
CA ARG A 118 -42.39 -10.66 30.97
C ARG A 118 -42.57 -11.28 29.59
N LEU A 119 -41.48 -11.77 29.00
CA LEU A 119 -41.42 -12.24 27.60
C LEU A 119 -41.16 -13.75 27.49
N CYS A 120 -40.89 -14.42 28.61
CA CYS A 120 -40.55 -15.83 28.65
C CYS A 120 -41.66 -16.68 28.03
N ARG A 121 -41.28 -17.53 27.07
CA ARG A 121 -42.18 -18.42 26.32
C ARG A 121 -42.19 -19.85 26.87
N ARG A 122 -41.44 -20.11 27.95
CA ARG A 122 -41.47 -21.41 28.62
C ARG A 122 -42.82 -21.52 29.32
N LYS A 123 -43.67 -22.44 28.84
CA LYS A 123 -44.92 -22.77 29.52
C LYS A 123 -44.61 -23.32 30.92
N ARG A 124 -45.44 -22.97 31.90
CA ARG A 124 -45.43 -23.62 33.21
C ARG A 124 -45.74 -25.10 33.07
#